data_AF-A0A5B8FV68-F1
#
_entry.id   AF-A0A5B8FV68-F1
#
_cell.length_a   1.000
_cell.length_b   1.000
_cell.length_c   1.000
_cell.angle_alpha   90.00
_cell.angle_beta   90.00
_cell.angle_gamma   90.00
#
_symmetry.space_group_name_H-M   'P 1'
#
loop_
_entity.id
_entity.type
_entity.pdbx_description
1 polymer ?
#
loop_
_entity_poly.entity_id
_entity_poly.type
_entity_poly.pdbx_seq_one_letter_code
_entity_poly.pdbx_strand_id
1 'polypeptide(L)' 'MTILALLIPISLFLGLCGLGAFLWTLRSGQYRDIEGDAQRILLPDDPDPVIDDRNRSSRS' A
#
# COMPACT_ATOMS: atom_id res chain seq x y z
N MET A 1 -43.42 -5.56 -10.81
CA MET A 1 -42.56 -6.71 -11.19
C MET A 1 -41.42 -6.32 -12.14
N THR A 2 -41.50 -5.19 -12.86
CA THR A 2 -40.46 -4.71 -13.79
C THR A 2 -39.17 -4.25 -13.11
N ILE A 3 -39.27 -3.65 -11.92
CA ILE A 3 -38.09 -3.08 -11.24
C ILE A 3 -37.11 -4.17 -10.77
N LEU A 4 -37.61 -5.31 -10.28
CA LEU A 4 -36.76 -6.43 -9.85
C LEU A 4 -35.96 -6.99 -11.02
N ALA A 5 -36.56 -7.08 -12.21
CA ALA A 5 -35.87 -7.52 -13.43
C ALA A 5 -34.71 -6.59 -13.83
N LEU A 6 -34.73 -5.32 -13.38
CA LEU A 6 -33.69 -4.33 -13.63
C LEU A 6 -32.66 -4.28 -12.48
N LEU A 7 -33.12 -4.41 -11.23
CA LEU A 7 -32.24 -4.39 -10.05
C LEU A 7 -31.36 -5.63 -9.91
N ILE A 8 -31.87 -6.81 -10.28
CA ILE A 8 -31.10 -8.07 -10.22
C ILE A 8 -29.80 -7.98 -11.04
N PRO A 9 -29.84 -7.66 -12.35
CA PRO A 9 -28.61 -7.57 -13.14
C PRO A 9 -27.71 -6.40 -12.70
N ILE A 10 -28.28 -5.26 -12.29
CA ILE A 10 -27.50 -4.13 -11.78
C ILE A 10 -26.73 -4.53 -10.51
N SER A 11 -27.40 -5.16 -9.55
CA SER A 11 -26.78 -5.60 -8.30
C SER A 11 -25.70 -6.65 -8.56
N LEU A 12 -25.95 -7.61 -9.46
CA LEU A 12 -24.98 -8.63 -9.84
C LEU A 12 -23.75 -8.00 -10.50
N PHE A 13 -23.96 -7.03 -11.39
CA PHE A 13 -22.88 -6.28 -12.05
C PHE A 13 -22.06 -5.47 -11.04
N LEU A 14 -22.72 -4.74 -10.12
CA LEU A 14 -22.04 -4.01 -9.05
C LEU A 14 -21.22 -4.95 -8.16
N GLY A 15 -21.77 -6.12 -7.81
CA GLY A 15 -21.06 -7.14 -7.04
C GLY A 15 -19.83 -7.69 -7.77
N LEU A 16 -19.96 -8.00 -9.06
CA LEU A 16 -18.86 -8.45 -9.91
C LEU A 16 -17.78 -7.37 -10.08
N CYS A 17 -18.17 -6.12 -10.30
CA CYS A 17 -17.24 -4.99 -10.39
C CYS A 17 -16.48 -4.79 -9.07
N GLY A 18 -17.18 -4.82 -7.94
CA GLY A 18 -16.56 -4.70 -6.62
C GLY A 18 -15.60 -5.85 -6.33
N LEU A 19 -16.00 -7.09 -6.63
CA LEU A 19 -15.14 -8.26 -6.47
C LEU A 19 -13.92 -8.19 -7.39
N GLY A 20 -14.09 -7.80 -8.66
CA GLY A 20 -13.00 -7.64 -9.61
C GLY A 20 -12.00 -6.57 -9.16
N ALA A 21 -12.50 -5.43 -8.68
CA ALA A 21 -11.67 -4.38 -8.10
C ALA A 21 -10.90 -4.90 -6.88
N PHE A 22 -11.57 -5.60 -5.96
CA PHE A 22 -10.95 -6.19 -4.78
C PHE A 22 -9.84 -7.20 -5.12
N LEU A 23 -10.08 -8.10 -6.08
CA LEU A 23 -9.06 -9.05 -6.52
C LEU A 23 -7.89 -8.34 -7.22
N TRP A 24 -8.17 -7.25 -7.95
CA TRP A 24 -7.14 -6.42 -8.57
C TRP A 24 -6.27 -5.68 -7.54
N THR A 25 -6.84 -5.20 -6.43
CA THR A 25 -6.04 -4.56 -5.36
C THR A 25 -5.11 -5.56 -4.67
N LEU A 26 -5.62 -6.76 -4.36
CA LEU A 26 -4.81 -7.85 -3.79
C LEU A 26 -3.67 -8.25 -4.73
N ARG A 27 -3.94 -8.35 -6.04
CA ARG A 27 -2.92 -8.69 -7.04
C ARG A 27 -1.93 -7.55 -7.32
N SER A 28 -2.33 -6.29 -7.16
CA SER A 28 -1.48 -5.13 -7.47
C SER A 28 -0.29 -4.97 -6.51
N GLY A 29 -0.18 -5.79 -5.47
CA GLY A 29 1.04 -5.88 -4.66
C GLY A 29 1.37 -4.59 -3.89
N GLN A 30 0.42 -3.64 -3.80
CA GLN A 30 0.53 -2.38 -3.06
C GLN A 30 0.68 -2.59 -1.55
N TYR A 31 0.37 -3.79 -1.05
CA TYR A 31 0.57 -4.16 0.35
C TYR A 31 2.04 -4.41 0.73
N ARG A 32 2.95 -4.62 -0.24
CA ARG A 32 4.38 -4.81 0.08
C ARG A 32 5.06 -3.53 0.59
N ASP A 33 4.53 -2.37 0.24
CA ASP A 33 5.11 -1.08 0.63
C ASP A 33 4.66 -0.66 2.05
N ILE A 34 3.41 -0.98 2.43
CA ILE A 34 2.86 -0.75 3.78
C ILE A 34 3.64 -1.54 4.84
N GLU A 35 4.05 -2.78 4.53
CA GLU A 35 4.84 -3.62 5.44
C GLU A 35 6.22 -2.99 5.74
N GLY A 36 6.83 -2.31 4.76
CA GLY A 36 8.11 -1.60 4.91
C GLY A 36 8.00 -0.28 5.66
N ASP A 37 6.91 0.47 5.47
CA ASP A 37 6.67 1.74 6.16
C ASP A 37 6.27 1.53 7.63
N ALA A 38 5.51 0.46 7.92
CA ALA A 38 5.18 0.06 9.30
C ALA A 38 6.42 -0.34 10.12
N GLN A 39 7.42 -0.96 9.50
CA GLN A 39 8.71 -1.26 10.14
C GLN A 39 9.46 0.02 10.56
N ARG A 40 9.38 1.09 9.76
CA ARG A 40 10.01 2.39 10.06
C ARG A 40 9.29 3.17 11.16
N ILE A 41 7.96 3.05 11.26
CA ILE A 41 7.16 3.70 12.31
C ILE A 41 7.36 3.05 13.68
N LEU A 42 7.61 1.73 13.73
CA LEU A 42 7.80 0.98 14.99
C LEU A 42 9.24 0.98 15.52
N LEU A 43 10.24 1.25 14.68
CA LEU A 43 11.65 1.42 15.08
C LEU A 43 12.13 2.85 14.76
N PRO A 44 11.67 3.88 15.48
CA PRO A 44 12.22 5.23 15.35
C PRO A 44 13.67 5.37 15.88
N ASP A 45 14.21 4.34 16.53
CA ASP A 45 15.42 4.40 17.37
C ASP A 45 16.65 3.66 16.82
N ASP A 46 16.69 3.25 15.55
CA ASP A 46 17.99 2.92 14.96
C ASP A 46 18.62 4.24 14.51
N PRO A 47 19.60 4.80 15.25
CA PRO A 47 20.29 6.00 14.79
C PRO A 47 20.97 5.64 13.48
N ASP A 48 20.57 6.30 12.40
CA ASP A 48 21.37 6.36 11.18
C ASP A 48 22.84 6.52 11.61
N PRO A 49 23.78 5.69 11.12
CA PRO A 49 25.17 5.91 11.42
C PRO A 49 25.49 7.32 10.92
N VAL A 50 25.63 8.26 11.85
CA VAL A 50 26.08 9.61 11.57
C VAL A 50 27.45 9.41 10.92
N ILE A 51 27.48 9.50 9.60
CA ILE A 51 28.72 9.54 8.84
C ILE A 51 29.38 10.84 9.28
N ASP A 52 30.27 10.72 10.26
CA ASP A 52 31.06 11.81 10.76
C ASP A 52 32.09 12.16 9.69
N ASP A 53 31.68 13.01 8.74
CA ASP A 53 32.52 13.56 7.68
C ASP A 53 33.61 14.52 8.24
N ARG A 54 33.74 14.64 9.56
CA ARG A 54 34.71 15.52 10.25
C ARG A 54 36.17 15.12 10.11
N ASN A 55 36.50 14.00 9.47
CA ASN A 55 37.90 13.55 9.33
C ASN A 55 38.49 13.69 7.92
N ARG A 56 37.86 14.46 7.01
CA ARG A 56 38.42 14.70 5.66
C ARG A 56 39.22 16.00 5.53
N SER A 57 39.13 16.92 6.50
CA SER A 57 39.77 18.23 6.46
C SER A 57 41.11 18.36 7.20
N SER A 58 41.55 17.32 7.93
CA SER A 58 42.83 17.35 8.68
C SER A 58 44.04 16.83 7.87
N ARG A 59 43.86 16.63 6.56
CA ARG A 59 44.89 16.08 5.65
C ARG A 59 45.36 17.05 4.56
N SER A 60 45.01 18.33 4.64
CA SER A 60 45.51 19.38 3.75
C SER A 60 46.38 20.38 4.49
#